data_AF-A0A2I0FLG1-F1
#
_entry.id   AF-A0A2I0FLG1-F1
#
_cell.length_a   1.000
_cell.length_b   1.000
_cell.length_c   1.000
_cell.angle_alpha   90.00
_cell.angle_beta   90.00
_cell.angle_gamma   90.00
#
_symmetry.space_group_name_H-M   'P 1'
#
loop_
_entity.id
_entity.type
_entity.pdbx_description
1 polymer ?
#
loop_
_entity_poly.entity_id
_entity_poly.type
_entity_poly.pdbx_seq_one_letter_code
_entity_poly.pdbx_strand_id
1 'polypeptide(L)' 'METTSHNASIISFINMKGGVGKTTLCVGVADYLANYENKKVLLIDIDPQFNATQTLMDQYSSLD' A
#
# COMPACT_ATOMS: atom_id res chain seq x y z
N MET A 1 9.19 -19.39 -25.95
CA MET A 1 8.33 -18.44 -25.23
C MET A 1 9.26 -17.58 -24.40
N GLU A 2 9.39 -16.30 -24.76
CA GLU A 2 10.24 -15.35 -24.06
C GLU A 2 9.48 -14.87 -22.82
N THR A 3 9.94 -15.21 -21.62
CA THR A 3 9.38 -14.72 -20.36
C THR A 3 9.88 -13.29 -20.14
N THR A 4 9.09 -12.30 -20.53
CA THR A 4 9.36 -10.91 -20.14
C THR A 4 9.21 -10.77 -18.62
N SER A 5 10.33 -10.58 -17.93
CA SER A 5 10.33 -10.22 -16.50
C SER A 5 9.74 -8.82 -16.36
N HIS A 6 8.47 -8.73 -16.00
CA HIS A 6 7.87 -7.47 -15.59
C HIS A 6 8.35 -7.14 -14.18
N ASN A 7 9.40 -6.33 -14.08
CA ASN A 7 9.90 -5.87 -12.79
C ASN A 7 8.94 -4.83 -12.20
N ALA A 8 8.34 -5.14 -11.05
CA ALA A 8 7.59 -4.18 -10.26
C ALA A 8 8.55 -3.29 -9.44
N SER A 9 8.26 -1.99 -9.37
CA SER A 9 8.97 -1.09 -8.45
C SER A 9 8.54 -1.35 -7.01
N ILE A 10 9.51 -1.61 -6.12
CA ILE A 10 9.25 -1.90 -4.71
C ILE A 10 9.57 -0.65 -3.87
N ILE A 11 8.60 -0.22 -3.06
CA ILE A 11 8.72 0.93 -2.15
C ILE A 11 8.41 0.45 -0.74
N SER A 12 9.27 0.76 0.23
CA SER A 12 9.10 0.35 1.63
C SER A 12 9.07 1.55 2.57
N PHE A 13 8.05 1.62 3.43
CA PHE A 13 7.87 2.69 4.42
C PHE A 13 8.32 2.18 5.79
N ILE A 14 9.57 2.49 6.17
CA ILE A 14 10.20 1.95 7.40
C ILE A 14 10.69 3.08 8.30
N ASN A 15 10.37 2.97 9.59
CA ASN A 15 10.86 3.84 10.67
C ASN A 15 10.56 3.16 12.01
N MET A 16 11.55 3.06 12.89
CA MET A 16 11.41 2.40 14.20
C MET A 16 10.63 3.23 15.23
N LYS A 17 10.41 4.54 14.98
CA LYS A 17 9.57 5.38 15.83
C LYS A 17 8.10 5.22 15.48
N GLY A 18 7.26 4.97 16.49
CA GLY A 18 5.80 4.96 16.37
C GLY A 18 5.23 6.36 16.07
N GLY A 19 4.05 6.41 15.44
CA GLY A 19 3.31 7.68 15.24
C GLY A 19 3.93 8.68 14.24
N VAL A 20 4.87 8.25 13.39
CA VAL A 20 5.52 9.11 12.38
C VAL A 20 4.84 9.11 11.00
N GLY A 21 3.64 8.54 10.90
CA GLY A 21 2.84 8.56 9.67
C GLY A 21 3.19 7.52 8.60
N LYS A 22 3.99 6.48 8.92
CA LYS A 22 4.37 5.42 7.95
C LYS A 22 3.18 4.79 7.25
N THR A 23 2.22 4.30 8.03
CA THR A 23 1.02 3.62 7.53
C THR A 23 0.18 4.56 6.68
N THR A 24 -0.05 5.79 7.18
CA THR A 24 -0.81 6.83 6.48
C THR A 24 -0.20 7.16 5.12
N LEU A 25 1.13 7.35 5.07
CA LEU A 25 1.85 7.59 3.83
C LEU A 25 1.82 6.36 2.90
N CYS A 26 1.99 5.16 3.44
CA CYS A 26 1.97 3.92 2.66
C CYS A 26 0.61 3.72 1.97
N VAL A 27 -0.49 3.83 2.71
CA VAL A 27 -1.84 3.69 2.15
C VAL A 27 -2.15 4.84 1.19
N GLY A 28 -1.84 6.08 1.55
CA GLY A 28 -2.12 7.24 0.68
C GLY A 28 -1.35 7.21 -0.64
N VAL A 29 -0.09 6.78 -0.63
CA VAL A 29 0.69 6.60 -1.87
C VAL A 29 0.14 5.44 -2.69
N ALA A 30 -0.25 4.32 -2.07
CA ALA A 30 -0.85 3.20 -2.76
C ALA A 30 -2.19 3.58 -3.43
N ASP A 31 -3.05 4.28 -2.71
CA ASP A 31 -4.33 4.81 -3.20
C ASP A 31 -4.13 5.76 -4.38
N TYR A 32 -3.22 6.73 -4.25
CA TYR A 32 -2.91 7.66 -5.33
C TYR A 32 -2.44 6.94 -6.60
N LEU A 33 -1.50 6.00 -6.44
CA LEU A 33 -0.96 5.23 -7.56
C LEU A 33 -2.03 4.36 -8.24
N ALA A 34 -2.94 3.77 -7.47
CA ALA A 34 -4.00 2.92 -8.00
C ALA A 34 -5.09 3.73 -8.71
N ASN A 35 -5.61 4.78 -8.06
CA ASN A 35 -6.82 5.47 -8.50
C ASN A 35 -6.56 6.68 -9.40
N TYR A 36 -5.38 7.30 -9.33
CA TYR A 36 -5.07 8.51 -10.10
C TYR A 36 -3.98 8.28 -11.16
N GLU A 37 -3.03 7.37 -10.92
CA GLU A 37 -1.94 7.05 -11.86
C GLU A 37 -2.16 5.77 -12.68
N ASN A 38 -3.33 5.12 -12.52
CA ASN A 38 -3.71 3.87 -13.21
C ASN A 38 -2.64 2.76 -13.09
N LYS A 39 -1.97 2.65 -11.94
CA LYS A 39 -0.98 1.59 -11.67
C LYS A 39 -1.64 0.38 -11.02
N LYS A 40 -1.11 -0.80 -11.32
CA LYS A 40 -1.40 -2.01 -10.52
C LYS A 40 -0.54 -1.96 -9.26
N VAL A 41 -1.19 -1.85 -8.11
CA VAL A 41 -0.53 -1.71 -6.81
C VAL A 41 -0.82 -2.94 -5.96
N LEU A 42 0.22 -3.44 -5.29
CA LEU A 42 0.12 -4.45 -4.23
C LEU A 42 0.62 -3.80 -2.94
N LEU A 43 -0.25 -3.67 -1.95
CA LEU A 43 0.13 -3.25 -0.60
C LEU A 43 0.38 -4.50 0.25
N ILE A 44 1.53 -4.55 0.92
CA ILE A 44 1.91 -5.64 1.81
C ILE A 44 2.02 -5.07 3.22
N ASP A 45 1.14 -5.48 4.12
CA ASP A 45 1.22 -5.12 5.54
C ASP A 45 2.00 -6.21 6.30
N ILE A 46 3.14 -5.80 6.86
CA ILE A 46 3.99 -6.66 7.71
C ILE A 46 4.09 -6.13 9.14
N ASP A 47 3.26 -5.14 9.51
CA ASP A 47 3.20 -4.61 10.87
C ASP A 47 2.21 -5.46 11.69
N PRO A 48 2.63 -6.08 12.82
CA PRO A 48 1.72 -6.82 13.70
C PRO A 48 0.55 -6.00 14.26
N GLN A 49 0.56 -4.68 14.13
CA GLN A 49 -0.57 -3.81 14.51
C GLN A 49 -1.67 -3.75 13.43
N PHE A 50 -1.41 -4.24 12.21
CA PHE A 50 -2.38 -4.33 11.11
C PHE A 50 -3.04 -3.01 10.70
N ASN A 51 -2.40 -1.87 10.99
CA ASN A 51 -2.99 -0.55 10.74
C ASN A 51 -3.26 -0.31 9.24
N ALA A 52 -2.42 -0.82 8.33
CA ALA A 52 -2.63 -0.60 6.89
C ALA A 52 -3.81 -1.45 6.39
N THR A 53 -3.89 -2.70 6.83
CA THR A 53 -5.02 -3.59 6.54
C THR A 53 -6.35 -2.99 7.01
N GLN A 54 -6.42 -2.52 8.26
CA GLN A 54 -7.65 -1.90 8.79
C GLN A 54 -8.05 -0.67 7.98
N THR A 55 -7.10 0.24 7.71
CA THR A 55 -7.36 1.45 6.92
C THR A 55 -7.95 1.13 5.56
N LEU A 56 -7.38 0.16 4.83
CA LEU A 56 -7.90 -0.25 3.52
C LEU A 56 -9.28 -0.87 3.65
N MET A 57 -9.49 -1.78 4.59
CA MET A 57 -10.79 -2.42 4.76
C MET A 57 -11.87 -1.38 5.07
N ASP A 58 -11.62 -0.44 5.98
CA ASP A 58 -12.60 0.60 6.34
C ASP A 58 -12.94 1.49 5.14
N GLN A 59 -11.95 1.87 4.32
CA GLN A 59 -12.16 2.70 3.12
C GLN A 59 -12.99 2.00 2.04
N TYR A 60 -12.80 0.69 1.86
CA TYR A 60 -13.48 -0.07 0.81
C TYR A 60 -14.75 -0.79 1.30
N SER A 61 -14.97 -0.92 2.61
CA SER A 61 -16.19 -1.49 3.18
C SER A 61 -17.41 -0.56 3.06
N SER A 62 -17.19 0.74 2.82
CA SER A 62 -18.25 1.72 2.59
C SER A 62 -18.70 1.84 1.14
N LEU A 63 -18.26 0.93 0.24
CA LEU A 63 -18.57 0.95 -1.19
C LEU A 63 -19.70 0.00 -1.60
N ASP A 64 -20.51 -0.44 -0.63
CA ASP A 64 -21.82 -1.07 -0.88
C ASP A 64 -22.89 -0.04 -1.31
#